data_AF-A0A9X7UA79-F1
#
_entry.id   AF-A0A9X7UA79-F1
#
_cell.length_a   1.000
_cell.length_b   1.000
_cell.length_c   1.000
_cell.angle_alpha   90.00
_cell.angle_beta   90.00
_cell.angle_gamma   90.00
#
_symmetry.space_group_name_H-M   'P 1'
#
loop_
_entity.id
_entity.type
_entity.pdbx_description
1 polymer ?
#
loop_
_entity_poly.entity_id
_entity_poly.type
_entity_poly.pdbx_seq_one_letter_code
_entity_poly.pdbx_strand_id
1 'polypeptide(L)'
;MVPQTVWGKNLRALLSKHEWDVVRKAAYAASGNRCRVCGGRGPQWPVEADEGWEYDDETRTQTLKGIIALCPDCHHIRHWGKTMVDGHEEQAFALLMRINRWTRAQAEEAVAFAFDQWERRSRHEWDSDYSWVTRVHGFRPDAEGERRAEAANRELVDKAAERAGLFERETETRRFSNEWPAQPDPEPTIRMQRLTPSSILGYLQKLTNR
;
A
#
# COMPACT_ATOMS: atom_id res chain seq x y z
N MET A 1 -4.24 5.21 0.13
CA MET A 1 -3.77 4.09 -0.71
C MET A 1 -3.85 4.50 -2.18
N VAL A 2 -3.05 3.87 -3.03
CA VAL A 2 -2.99 4.17 -4.47
C VAL A 2 -4.18 3.51 -5.19
N PRO A 3 -4.88 4.16 -6.14
CA PRO A 3 -5.96 3.55 -6.91
C PRO A 3 -5.49 2.32 -7.69
N GLN A 4 -6.33 1.28 -7.80
CA GLN A 4 -5.95 0.00 -8.40
C GLN A 4 -5.49 0.11 -9.86
N THR A 5 -6.13 0.98 -10.64
CA THR A 5 -5.82 1.22 -12.07
C THR A 5 -4.41 1.76 -12.33
N VAL A 6 -3.71 2.22 -11.29
CA VAL A 6 -2.34 2.75 -11.35
C VAL A 6 -1.36 2.01 -10.43
N TRP A 7 -1.73 0.86 -9.88
CA TRP A 7 -0.80 -0.01 -9.15
C TRP A 7 0.38 -0.42 -10.02
N GLY A 8 1.59 -0.51 -9.45
CA GLY A 8 2.79 -0.91 -10.18
C GLY A 8 3.31 0.11 -11.21
N LYS A 9 2.53 1.15 -11.53
CA LYS A 9 2.95 2.27 -12.39
C LYS A 9 3.79 3.27 -11.59
N ASN A 10 5.01 2.86 -11.27
CA ASN A 10 5.96 3.59 -10.43
C ASN A 10 7.28 3.84 -11.19
N LEU A 11 8.14 4.71 -10.65
CA LEU A 11 9.38 5.08 -11.35
C LEU A 11 10.34 3.90 -11.53
N ARG A 12 10.31 2.92 -10.62
CA ARG A 12 11.11 1.70 -10.74
C ARG A 12 10.74 0.89 -12.00
N ALA A 13 9.47 0.85 -12.37
CA ALA A 13 9.01 0.18 -13.59
C ALA A 13 9.27 1.03 -14.84
N LEU A 14 9.00 2.34 -14.74
CA LEU A 14 9.02 3.27 -15.86
C LEU A 14 10.44 3.67 -16.31
N LEU A 15 11.40 3.70 -15.41
CA LEU A 15 12.78 4.08 -15.73
C LEU A 15 13.66 2.84 -15.89
N SER A 16 14.81 3.01 -16.54
CA SER A 16 15.86 2.00 -16.45
C SER A 16 16.36 1.86 -15.01
N LYS A 17 16.97 0.71 -14.69
CA LYS A 17 17.58 0.47 -13.37
C LYS A 17 18.58 1.58 -12.99
N HIS A 18 19.37 2.05 -13.96
CA HIS A 18 20.38 3.07 -13.73
C HIS A 18 19.76 4.42 -13.37
N GLU A 19 18.77 4.87 -14.15
CA GLU A 19 18.06 6.13 -13.91
C GLU A 19 17.30 6.09 -12.57
N TRP A 20 16.61 4.98 -12.29
CA TRP A 20 15.94 4.79 -11.01
C TRP A 20 16.92 4.82 -9.84
N ASP A 21 18.09 4.22 -9.98
CA ASP A 21 19.15 4.27 -8.97
C ASP A 21 19.62 5.70 -8.68
N VAL A 22 19.73 6.55 -9.70
CA VAL A 22 20.07 7.97 -9.53
C VAL A 22 18.97 8.69 -8.73
N VAL A 23 17.70 8.53 -9.12
CA VAL A 23 16.56 9.19 -8.48
C VAL A 23 16.43 8.77 -7.01
N ARG A 24 16.38 7.45 -6.74
CA ARG A 24 16.17 6.94 -5.38
C ARG A 24 17.32 7.28 -4.44
N LYS A 25 18.57 7.22 -4.92
CA LYS A 25 19.75 7.55 -4.09
C LYS A 25 19.81 9.04 -3.76
N ALA A 26 19.35 9.91 -4.66
CA ALA A 26 19.23 11.34 -4.36
C ALA A 26 18.26 11.58 -3.19
N ALA A 27 17.10 10.92 -3.18
CA ALA A 27 16.14 10.99 -2.08
C ALA A 27 16.72 10.46 -0.75
N TYR A 28 17.47 9.36 -0.80
CA TYR A 28 18.12 8.79 0.39
C TYR A 28 19.17 9.73 0.96
N ALA A 29 20.00 10.32 0.11
CA ALA A 29 21.02 11.28 0.53
C ALA A 29 20.39 12.53 1.14
N ALA A 30 19.33 13.08 0.52
CA ALA A 30 18.62 14.25 1.00
C ALA A 30 17.98 14.06 2.39
N SER A 31 17.65 12.82 2.78
CA SER A 31 17.14 12.51 4.11
C SER A 31 18.21 12.09 5.12
N GLY A 32 19.49 12.07 4.74
CA GLY A 32 20.55 11.50 5.56
C GLY A 32 20.33 10.00 5.85
N ASN A 33 19.71 9.28 4.91
CA ASN A 33 19.27 7.90 5.05
C ASN A 33 18.37 7.70 6.28
N ARG A 34 17.43 8.62 6.53
CA ARG A 34 16.44 8.50 7.61
C ARG A 34 15.04 8.59 7.04
N CYS A 35 14.12 7.91 7.70
CA CYS A 35 12.70 7.97 7.36
C CYS A 35 12.18 9.40 7.52
N ARG A 36 11.52 9.95 6.50
CA ARG A 36 10.90 11.28 6.53
C ARG A 36 9.65 11.34 7.41
N VAL A 37 9.08 10.20 7.77
CA VAL A 37 7.88 10.09 8.63
C VAL A 37 8.28 9.93 10.10
N CYS A 38 9.05 8.89 10.44
CA CYS A 38 9.36 8.57 11.84
C CYS A 38 10.81 8.88 12.27
N GLY A 39 11.68 9.32 11.36
CA GLY A 39 13.12 9.55 11.64
C GLY A 39 13.97 8.27 11.80
N GLY A 40 13.32 7.10 11.81
CA GLY A 40 13.94 5.78 11.99
C GLY A 40 14.67 5.24 10.75
N ARG A 41 15.16 4.01 10.89
CA ARG A 41 15.89 3.24 9.87
C ARG A 41 15.50 1.76 9.94
N GLY A 42 15.51 1.08 8.81
CA GLY A 42 15.33 -0.37 8.77
C GLY A 42 16.57 -1.15 9.22
N PRO A 43 16.40 -2.44 9.58
CA PRO A 43 17.48 -3.29 10.08
C PRO A 43 18.42 -3.78 8.98
N GLN A 44 17.91 -4.08 7.78
CA GLN A 44 18.70 -4.58 6.66
C GLN A 44 19.16 -3.46 5.71
N TRP A 45 18.27 -2.52 5.43
CA TRP A 45 18.56 -1.27 4.72
C TRP A 45 17.91 -0.10 5.44
N PRO A 46 18.54 1.09 5.46
CA PRO A 46 18.07 2.19 6.28
C PRO A 46 16.74 2.75 5.79
N VAL A 47 16.56 2.88 4.48
CA VAL A 47 15.38 3.48 3.85
C VAL A 47 15.08 2.88 2.49
N GLU A 48 13.83 3.03 2.06
CA GLU A 48 13.24 2.70 0.77
C GLU A 48 12.68 3.97 0.13
N ALA A 49 12.63 3.98 -1.20
CA ALA A 49 12.11 5.09 -1.96
C ALA A 49 10.62 4.88 -2.19
N ASP A 50 9.86 5.93 -1.89
CA ASP A 50 8.41 5.96 -2.04
C ASP A 50 8.01 7.19 -2.85
N GLU A 51 7.09 7.01 -3.79
CA GLU A 51 6.51 8.10 -4.56
C GLU A 51 5.55 8.96 -3.72
N GLY A 52 5.86 10.24 -3.62
CA GLY A 52 4.98 11.29 -3.11
C GLY A 52 3.99 11.73 -4.18
N TRP A 53 2.77 11.18 -4.15
CA TRP A 53 1.67 11.50 -5.05
C TRP A 53 0.74 12.59 -4.51
N GLU A 54 0.33 13.50 -5.39
CA GLU A 54 -0.89 14.31 -5.27
C GLU A 54 -1.98 13.69 -6.14
N TYR A 55 -3.25 13.78 -5.71
CA TYR A 55 -4.39 13.22 -6.43
C TYR A 55 -5.41 14.32 -6.69
N ASP A 56 -5.76 14.52 -7.96
CA ASP A 56 -6.90 15.31 -8.41
C ASP A 56 -8.04 14.36 -8.75
N ASP A 57 -9.10 14.36 -7.95
CA ASP A 57 -10.26 13.47 -8.14
C ASP A 57 -11.20 13.94 -9.27
N GLU A 58 -11.14 15.22 -9.66
CA GLU A 58 -11.96 15.77 -10.75
C GLU A 58 -11.38 15.40 -12.11
N THR A 59 -10.07 15.61 -12.29
CA THR A 59 -9.37 15.24 -13.53
C THR A 59 -8.89 13.79 -13.52
N ARG A 60 -8.92 13.12 -12.36
CA ARG A 60 -8.45 11.74 -12.15
C ARG A 60 -6.97 11.59 -12.51
N THR A 61 -6.18 12.56 -12.08
CA THR A 61 -4.73 12.58 -12.33
C THR A 61 -3.98 12.40 -11.02
N GLN A 62 -3.08 11.41 -10.96
CA GLN A 62 -2.07 11.36 -9.92
C GLN A 62 -0.79 12.06 -10.42
N THR A 63 -0.31 13.05 -9.67
CA THR A 63 0.88 13.82 -10.05
C THR A 63 2.02 13.51 -9.10
N LEU A 64 3.14 13.07 -9.66
CA LEU A 64 4.34 12.80 -8.88
C LEU A 64 4.94 14.12 -8.41
N LYS A 65 5.03 14.32 -7.09
CA LYS A 65 5.66 15.52 -6.49
C LYS A 65 7.09 15.29 -6.04
N GLY A 66 7.49 14.03 -5.94
CA GLY A 66 8.88 13.61 -5.73
C GLY A 66 9.00 12.27 -5.05
N ILE A 67 10.23 11.92 -4.71
CA ILE A 67 10.55 10.69 -3.99
C ILE A 67 10.92 11.02 -2.54
N ILE A 68 10.33 10.30 -1.61
CA ILE A 68 10.63 10.39 -0.18
C ILE A 68 11.32 9.11 0.28
N ALA A 69 12.22 9.26 1.26
CA ALA A 69 12.88 8.13 1.91
C ALA A 69 12.08 7.70 3.14
N LEU A 70 11.63 6.44 3.18
CA LEU A 70 10.88 5.85 4.29
C LEU A 70 11.65 4.67 4.87
N CYS A 71 11.59 4.43 6.19
CA CYS A 71 12.05 3.14 6.71
C CYS A 71 11.09 2.03 6.24
N PRO A 72 11.52 0.75 6.24
CA PRO A 72 10.68 -0.36 5.80
C PRO A 72 9.32 -0.42 6.50
N ASP A 73 9.28 -0.19 7.82
CA ASP A 73 8.03 -0.16 8.58
C ASP A 73 7.04 0.90 8.07
N CYS A 74 7.52 2.13 7.83
CA CYS A 74 6.68 3.22 7.35
C CYS A 74 6.25 3.00 5.89
N HIS A 75 7.15 2.48 5.06
CA HIS A 75 6.87 2.18 3.66
C HIS A 75 5.80 1.09 3.54
N HIS A 76 5.90 0.06 4.39
CA HIS A 76 4.92 -1.02 4.48
C HIS A 76 3.54 -0.53 4.94
N ILE A 77 3.46 0.40 5.90
CA ILE A 77 2.18 1.04 6.25
C ILE A 77 1.61 1.85 5.08
N ARG A 78 2.46 2.60 4.37
CA ARG A 78 2.02 3.45 3.26
C ARG A 78 1.47 2.63 2.09
N HIS A 79 2.05 1.46 1.84
CA HIS A 79 1.57 0.47 0.88
C HIS A 79 0.62 -0.57 1.50
N TRP A 80 -0.31 -0.11 2.34
CA TRP A 80 -1.28 -0.95 3.06
C TRP A 80 -1.95 -2.04 2.21
N GLY A 81 -2.39 -1.71 0.98
CA GLY A 81 -3.00 -2.66 0.06
C GLY A 81 -2.09 -3.85 -0.28
N LYS A 82 -0.82 -3.57 -0.61
CA LYS A 82 0.19 -4.60 -0.89
C LYS A 82 0.51 -5.41 0.37
N THR A 83 0.66 -4.74 1.50
CA THR A 83 0.93 -5.34 2.81
C THR A 83 -0.08 -6.41 3.20
N MET A 84 -1.38 -6.19 2.91
CA MET A 84 -2.40 -7.22 3.11
C MET A 84 -2.33 -8.35 2.09
N VAL A 85 -2.02 -8.05 0.83
CA VAL A 85 -1.80 -9.08 -0.19
C VAL A 85 -0.68 -10.03 0.23
N ASP A 86 0.38 -9.47 0.83
CA ASP A 86 1.50 -10.23 1.37
C ASP A 86 1.18 -10.91 2.74
N GLY A 87 0.05 -10.61 3.38
CA GLY A 87 -0.39 -11.21 4.64
C GLY A 87 0.29 -10.65 5.90
N HIS A 88 0.68 -9.38 5.88
CA HIS A 88 1.38 -8.72 6.99
C HIS A 88 0.57 -7.59 7.65
N GLU A 89 -0.76 -7.65 7.56
CA GLU A 89 -1.65 -6.58 8.01
C GLU A 89 -1.63 -6.35 9.52
N GLU A 90 -1.55 -7.41 10.32
CA GLU A 90 -1.54 -7.29 11.79
C GLU A 90 -0.27 -6.57 12.27
N GLN A 91 0.88 -6.88 11.67
CA GLN A 91 2.15 -6.24 11.97
C GLN A 91 2.11 -4.76 11.57
N ALA A 92 1.59 -4.45 10.38
CA ALA A 92 1.45 -3.07 9.90
C ALA A 92 0.49 -2.25 10.76
N PHE A 93 -0.62 -2.85 11.23
CA PHE A 93 -1.58 -2.20 12.12
C PHE A 93 -0.94 -1.82 13.46
N ALA A 94 -0.18 -2.76 14.06
CA ALA A 94 0.54 -2.49 15.30
C ALA A 94 1.61 -1.39 15.14
N LEU A 95 2.30 -1.36 14.00
CA LEU A 95 3.26 -0.31 13.67
C LEU A 95 2.56 1.05 13.51
N LEU A 96 1.43 1.10 12.80
CA LEU A 96 0.62 2.31 12.59
C LEU A 96 0.20 2.94 13.91
N MET A 97 -0.33 2.12 14.83
CA MET A 97 -0.71 2.56 16.18
C MET A 97 0.50 3.14 16.92
N ARG A 98 1.63 2.42 16.91
CA ARG A 98 2.83 2.82 17.67
C ARG A 98 3.42 4.13 17.18
N ILE A 99 3.55 4.30 15.87
CA ILE A 99 4.17 5.48 15.24
C ILE A 99 3.33 6.73 15.51
N ASN A 100 2.00 6.61 15.42
CA ASN A 100 1.10 7.74 15.60
C ASN A 100 0.64 7.94 17.06
N ARG A 101 1.01 7.03 17.96
CA ARG A 101 0.48 6.95 19.34
C ARG A 101 -1.05 6.89 19.36
N TRP A 102 -1.61 6.16 18.40
CA TRP A 102 -3.05 6.00 18.25
C TRP A 102 -3.56 4.84 19.09
N THR A 103 -4.76 5.02 19.60
CA THR A 103 -5.59 3.91 20.07
C THR A 103 -5.98 3.01 18.90
N ARG A 104 -6.42 1.79 19.21
CA ARG A 104 -6.91 0.85 18.20
C ARG A 104 -8.06 1.45 17.37
N ALA A 105 -9.02 2.11 18.03
CA ALA A 105 -10.17 2.73 17.37
C ALA A 105 -9.76 3.80 16.34
N GLN A 106 -8.80 4.67 16.70
CA GLN A 106 -8.27 5.68 15.77
C GLN A 106 -7.56 5.04 14.57
N ALA A 107 -6.80 3.97 14.78
CA ALA A 107 -6.14 3.25 13.69
C ALA A 107 -7.15 2.52 12.79
N GLU A 108 -8.21 1.93 13.35
CA GLU A 108 -9.31 1.33 12.57
C GLU A 108 -10.04 2.37 11.73
N GLU A 109 -10.35 3.53 12.30
CA GLU A 109 -10.99 4.64 11.60
C GLU A 109 -10.12 5.14 10.43
N ALA A 110 -8.82 5.33 10.65
CA ALA A 110 -7.89 5.75 9.60
C ALA A 110 -7.77 4.73 8.46
N VAL A 111 -7.73 3.44 8.80
CA VAL A 111 -7.69 2.35 7.81
C VAL A 111 -9.00 2.27 7.04
N ALA A 112 -10.15 2.38 7.71
CA ALA A 112 -11.47 2.40 7.09
C ALA A 112 -11.63 3.58 6.11
N PHE A 113 -11.22 4.79 6.53
CA PHE A 113 -11.21 5.96 5.68
C PHE A 113 -10.32 5.77 4.45
N ALA A 114 -9.11 5.22 4.64
CA ALA A 114 -8.21 4.95 3.53
C ALA A 114 -8.82 3.97 2.52
N PHE A 115 -9.59 2.97 2.98
CA PHE A 115 -10.29 2.02 2.12
C PHE A 115 -11.44 2.65 1.34
N ASP A 116 -12.28 3.45 2.00
CA ASP A 116 -13.38 4.14 1.32
C ASP A 116 -12.83 5.04 0.18
N GLN A 117 -11.79 5.81 0.48
CA GLN A 117 -11.07 6.62 -0.51
C GLN A 117 -10.55 5.75 -1.67
N TRP A 118 -9.88 4.64 -1.35
CA TRP A 118 -9.32 3.74 -2.34
C TRP A 118 -10.39 3.10 -3.23
N GLU A 119 -11.50 2.65 -2.65
CA GLU A 119 -12.60 2.02 -3.39
C GLU A 119 -13.21 3.00 -4.38
N ARG A 120 -13.55 4.21 -3.93
CA ARG A 120 -14.12 5.26 -4.79
C ARG A 120 -13.20 5.59 -5.96
N ARG A 121 -11.90 5.76 -5.68
CA ARG A 121 -10.90 6.09 -6.71
C ARG A 121 -10.65 4.95 -7.68
N SER A 122 -10.68 3.70 -7.22
CA SER A 122 -10.37 2.52 -8.04
C SER A 122 -11.47 2.16 -9.04
N ARG A 123 -12.66 2.78 -8.93
CA ARG A 123 -13.76 2.67 -9.92
C ARG A 123 -13.53 3.49 -11.19
N HIS A 124 -12.42 4.20 -11.27
CA HIS A 124 -12.10 5.09 -12.38
C HIS A 124 -10.72 4.78 -12.94
N GLU A 125 -10.56 5.02 -14.23
CA GLU A 125 -9.23 5.11 -14.84
C GLU A 125 -8.55 6.40 -14.39
N TRP A 126 -7.25 6.30 -14.15
CA TRP A 126 -6.40 7.39 -13.67
C TRP A 126 -5.23 7.60 -14.60
N ASP A 127 -4.96 8.88 -14.90
CA ASP A 127 -3.74 9.30 -15.56
C ASP A 127 -2.63 9.52 -14.53
N SER A 128 -1.38 9.39 -14.97
CA SER A 128 -0.21 9.62 -14.12
C SER A 128 0.72 10.64 -14.76
N ASP A 129 0.95 11.75 -14.04
CA ASP A 129 1.89 12.79 -14.42
C ASP A 129 3.24 12.56 -13.74
N TYR A 130 4.26 12.25 -14.55
CA TYR A 130 5.65 12.03 -14.13
C TYR A 130 6.57 13.23 -14.43
N SER A 131 6.03 14.37 -14.88
CA SER A 131 6.80 15.55 -15.30
C SER A 131 7.84 16.01 -14.27
N TRP A 132 7.60 15.76 -12.98
CA TRP A 132 8.58 15.99 -11.92
C TRP A 132 9.93 15.31 -12.18
N VAL A 133 9.95 14.04 -12.58
CA VAL A 133 11.23 13.32 -12.76
C VAL A 133 12.01 13.87 -13.95
N THR A 134 11.30 14.28 -15.00
CA THR A 134 11.89 14.97 -16.13
C THR A 134 12.46 16.32 -15.74
N ARG A 135 11.72 17.12 -14.96
CA ARG A 135 12.16 18.44 -14.55
C ARG A 135 13.33 18.41 -13.57
N VAL A 136 13.36 17.44 -12.65
CA VAL A 136 14.36 17.38 -11.57
C VAL A 136 15.59 16.55 -11.95
N HIS A 137 15.40 15.46 -12.70
CA HIS A 137 16.47 14.51 -13.02
C HIS A 137 16.76 14.39 -14.51
N GLY A 138 15.97 15.01 -15.40
CA GLY A 138 16.15 14.94 -16.85
C GLY A 138 15.68 13.63 -17.48
N PHE A 139 15.20 12.67 -16.70
CA PHE A 139 14.75 11.37 -17.20
C PHE A 139 13.31 11.42 -17.67
N ARG A 140 12.99 10.65 -18.70
CA ARG A 140 11.65 10.54 -19.27
C ARG A 140 11.29 9.06 -19.36
N PRO A 141 10.15 8.63 -18.79
CA PRO A 141 9.59 7.33 -19.12
C PRO A 141 9.50 7.15 -20.63
N ASP A 142 9.87 5.97 -21.10
CA ASP A 142 9.75 5.57 -22.49
C ASP A 142 8.71 4.46 -22.65
N ALA A 143 8.40 4.11 -23.90
CA ALA A 143 7.41 3.08 -24.22
C ALA A 143 7.76 1.70 -23.64
N GLU A 144 9.03 1.42 -23.38
CA GLU A 144 9.45 0.17 -22.74
C GLU A 144 9.20 0.20 -21.23
N GLY A 145 9.47 1.33 -20.58
CA GLY A 145 9.06 1.60 -19.21
C GLY A 145 7.56 1.48 -19.00
N GLU A 146 6.76 2.04 -19.92
CA GLU A 146 5.29 1.93 -19.89
C GLU A 146 4.83 0.47 -19.97
N ARG A 147 5.40 -0.34 -20.88
CA ARG A 147 5.10 -1.78 -20.96
C ARG A 147 5.43 -2.52 -19.66
N ARG A 148 6.57 -2.23 -19.02
CA ARG A 148 6.92 -2.81 -17.72
C ARG A 148 5.94 -2.39 -16.62
N ALA A 149 5.52 -1.12 -16.62
CA ALA A 149 4.56 -0.58 -15.67
C ALA A 149 3.18 -1.24 -15.81
N GLU A 150 2.70 -1.44 -17.04
CA GLU A 150 1.46 -2.17 -17.30
C GLU A 150 1.55 -3.65 -16.90
N ALA A 151 2.68 -4.31 -17.18
CA ALA A 151 2.91 -5.69 -16.75
C ALA A 151 2.90 -5.81 -15.22
N ALA A 152 3.56 -4.88 -14.52
CA ALA A 152 3.57 -4.83 -13.06
C ALA A 152 2.16 -4.56 -12.49
N ASN A 153 1.35 -3.72 -13.14
CA ASN A 153 -0.04 -3.51 -12.76
C ASN A 153 -0.84 -4.82 -12.83
N ARG A 154 -0.78 -5.51 -13.98
CA ARG A 154 -1.49 -6.79 -14.15
C ARG A 154 -1.08 -7.81 -13.10
N GLU A 155 0.23 -7.99 -12.87
CA GLU A 155 0.73 -8.92 -11.86
C GLU A 155 0.21 -8.61 -10.45
N LEU A 156 0.16 -7.33 -10.06
CA LEU A 156 -0.34 -6.93 -8.74
C LEU A 156 -1.85 -7.14 -8.61
N VAL A 157 -2.61 -6.84 -9.67
CA VAL A 157 -4.06 -7.07 -9.71
C VAL A 157 -4.37 -8.56 -9.63
N ASP A 158 -3.64 -9.40 -10.38
CA ASP A 158 -3.80 -10.85 -10.37
C ASP A 158 -3.50 -11.44 -8.98
N LYS A 159 -2.39 -11.03 -8.36
CA LYS A 159 -2.04 -11.43 -6.98
C LYS A 159 -3.10 -11.02 -5.96
N ALA A 160 -3.66 -9.81 -6.11
CA ALA A 160 -4.73 -9.35 -5.24
C ALA A 160 -6.00 -10.20 -5.41
N ALA A 161 -6.34 -10.57 -6.65
CA ALA A 161 -7.48 -11.43 -6.95
C ALA A 161 -7.28 -12.86 -6.43
N GLU A 162 -6.09 -13.43 -6.58
CA GLU A 162 -5.74 -14.75 -6.04
C GLU A 162 -5.86 -14.77 -4.51
N ARG A 163 -5.32 -13.74 -3.84
CA ARG A 163 -5.42 -13.60 -2.38
C ARG A 163 -6.87 -13.48 -1.93
N ALA A 164 -7.69 -12.74 -2.66
CA ALA A 164 -9.12 -12.63 -2.36
C ALA A 164 -9.84 -13.98 -2.49
N GLY A 165 -9.60 -14.72 -3.56
CA GLY A 165 -10.19 -16.05 -3.74
C GLY A 165 -9.73 -17.08 -2.70
N LEU A 166 -8.46 -17.04 -2.26
CA LEU A 166 -7.98 -17.87 -1.15
C LEU A 166 -8.75 -17.58 0.14
N PHE A 167 -8.92 -16.30 0.45
CA PHE A 167 -9.60 -15.88 1.66
C PHE A 167 -11.09 -16.27 1.64
N GLU A 168 -11.78 -16.14 0.50
CA GLU A 168 -13.17 -16.61 0.35
C GLU A 168 -13.29 -18.09 0.67
N ARG A 169 -12.42 -18.94 0.07
CA ARG A 169 -12.41 -20.39 0.33
C ARG A 169 -12.15 -20.72 1.81
N GLU A 170 -11.23 -20.01 2.47
CA GLU A 170 -10.97 -20.18 3.89
C GLU A 170 -12.19 -19.83 4.74
N THR A 171 -12.91 -18.75 4.40
CA THR A 171 -14.13 -18.35 5.12
C THR A 171 -15.28 -19.30 4.90
N GLU A 172 -15.46 -19.83 3.68
CA GLU A 172 -16.46 -20.85 3.40
C GLU A 172 -16.13 -22.15 4.15
N THR A 173 -14.88 -22.61 4.10
CA THR A 173 -14.44 -23.82 4.81
C THR A 173 -14.72 -23.71 6.32
N ARG A 174 -14.42 -22.56 6.93
CA ARG A 174 -14.73 -22.29 8.35
C ARG A 174 -16.22 -22.18 8.65
N ARG A 175 -17.03 -21.68 7.71
CA ARG A 175 -18.50 -21.65 7.84
C ARG A 175 -19.09 -23.06 7.80
N PHE A 176 -18.53 -23.96 6.98
CA PHE A 176 -19.00 -25.35 6.85
C PHE A 176 -18.43 -26.29 7.93
N SER A 177 -17.35 -25.93 8.64
CA SER A 177 -16.76 -26.77 9.68
C SER A 177 -17.42 -26.65 11.07
N ASN A 178 -18.48 -25.86 11.27
CA ASN A 178 -19.13 -25.59 12.56
C ASN A 178 -18.15 -25.12 13.68
N GLU A 179 -16.95 -24.65 13.34
CA GLU A 179 -16.00 -24.06 14.28
C GLU A 179 -16.19 -22.54 14.32
N TRP A 180 -17.33 -22.08 14.81
CA TRP A 180 -17.37 -20.76 15.43
C TRP A 180 -17.00 -20.95 16.89
N PRO A 181 -15.82 -20.52 17.38
CA PRO A 181 -15.53 -20.64 18.80
C PRO A 181 -16.59 -19.84 19.56
N ALA A 182 -17.29 -20.52 20.48
CA ALA A 182 -18.13 -19.87 21.48
C ALA A 182 -17.32 -18.73 22.10
N GLN A 183 -17.88 -17.52 22.09
CA GLN A 183 -17.24 -16.37 22.72
C GLN A 183 -17.11 -16.67 24.22
N PRO A 184 -15.90 -16.75 24.81
CA PRO A 184 -15.80 -16.83 26.26
C PRO A 184 -16.22 -15.47 26.86
N ASP A 185 -16.96 -15.54 27.96
CA ASP A 185 -17.38 -14.39 28.78
C ASP A 185 -16.22 -13.45 29.14
N PRO A 186 -16.47 -12.15 29.34
CA PRO A 186 -15.42 -11.15 29.41
C PRO A 186 -14.75 -11.11 30.79
N GLU A 187 -13.51 -11.59 30.88
CA GLU A 187 -12.57 -11.12 31.91
C GLU A 187 -11.76 -9.90 31.41
N PRO A 188 -11.41 -8.95 32.30
CA PRO A 188 -10.82 -7.67 31.91
C PRO A 188 -9.30 -7.83 31.73
N THR A 189 -8.89 -8.51 30.67
CA THR A 189 -7.52 -8.42 30.16
C THR A 189 -7.60 -8.02 28.70
N ILE A 190 -6.99 -6.88 28.39
CA ILE A 190 -7.03 -6.17 27.10
C ILE A 190 -6.84 -7.17 25.93
N ARG A 191 -7.96 -7.54 25.31
CA ARG A 191 -8.00 -8.38 24.12
C ARG A 191 -7.54 -7.50 22.95
N MET A 192 -6.39 -7.82 22.36
CA MET A 192 -6.14 -7.43 20.97
C MET A 192 -7.26 -8.04 20.13
N GLN A 193 -8.34 -7.29 19.88
CA GLN A 193 -9.25 -7.66 18.81
C GLN A 193 -8.39 -7.58 17.54
N ARG A 194 -8.14 -8.71 16.89
CA ARG A 194 -7.58 -8.71 15.54
C ARG A 194 -8.52 -7.88 14.67
N LEU A 195 -8.00 -7.21 13.63
CA LEU A 195 -8.90 -6.77 12.55
C LEU A 195 -9.73 -7.98 12.17
N THR A 196 -11.06 -7.86 12.27
CA THR A 196 -11.89 -9.06 12.13
C THR A 196 -11.68 -9.63 10.72
N PRO A 197 -11.71 -10.95 10.54
CA PRO A 197 -11.71 -11.55 9.22
C PRO A 197 -12.73 -10.91 8.27
N SER A 198 -13.84 -10.35 8.79
CA SER A 198 -14.84 -9.62 8.01
C SER A 198 -14.36 -8.29 7.41
N SER A 199 -13.46 -7.54 8.06
CA SER A 199 -12.91 -6.30 7.46
C SER A 199 -11.89 -6.59 6.35
N ILE A 200 -11.13 -7.69 6.48
CA ILE A 200 -10.17 -8.15 5.48
C ILE A 200 -10.91 -8.81 4.30
N LEU A 201 -11.92 -9.64 4.58
CA LEU A 201 -12.81 -10.24 3.58
C LEU A 201 -13.53 -9.17 2.76
N GLY A 202 -14.19 -8.22 3.43
CA GLY A 202 -14.93 -7.15 2.76
C GLY A 202 -14.03 -6.29 1.89
N TYR A 203 -12.76 -6.14 2.26
CA TYR A 203 -11.76 -5.47 1.42
C TYR A 203 -11.31 -6.34 0.23
N LEU A 204 -10.93 -7.59 0.46
CA LEU A 204 -10.48 -8.51 -0.59
C LEU A 204 -11.58 -8.78 -1.62
N GLN A 205 -12.84 -8.86 -1.21
CA GLN A 205 -14.00 -8.98 -2.11
C GLN A 205 -14.22 -7.72 -2.96
N LYS A 206 -13.86 -6.54 -2.44
CA LYS A 206 -13.92 -5.28 -3.19
C LYS A 206 -12.78 -5.12 -4.19
N LEU A 207 -11.68 -5.88 -4.06
CA LEU A 207 -10.59 -5.92 -5.03
C LEU A 207 -10.92 -6.68 -6.31
N THR A 208 -11.88 -7.60 -6.25
CA THR A 208 -12.22 -8.51 -7.35
C THR A 208 -13.53 -8.14 -8.06
N ASN A 209 -14.39 -7.33 -7.44
CA ASN A 209 -15.63 -6.87 -8.07
C ASN A 209 -15.33 -5.76 -9.09
N ARG A 210 -15.17 -6.17 -10.35
CA ARG A 210 -15.35 -5.32 -11.55
C ARG A 210 -16.80 -4.90 -11.72
#